data_AF-A0A2D6J2C4-F1
#
_entry.id   AF-A0A2D6J2C4-F1
#
_cell.length_a   1.000
_cell.length_b   1.000
_cell.length_c   1.000
_cell.angle_alpha   90.00
_cell.angle_beta   90.00
_cell.angle_gamma   90.00
#
_symmetry.space_group_name_H-M   'P 1'
#
loop_
_entity.id
_entity.type
_entity.pdbx_description
1 polymer ?
#
loop_
_entity_poly.entity_id
_entity_poly.type
_entity_poly.pdbx_seq_one_letter_code
_entity_poly.pdbx_strand_id
1 'polypeptide(L)'
;MAEIVGIRFKRAGKVYYFDPSGIDLEVNEYVVAKTSRGLEMGQVVITPKQVLASEVDKPLKRVVRKAEPEDIQHARELEDKEREALVECAQLVKKLELPMKLISADYNLDDSRLTISFIAEKRIDFRELVRELADRLKTHVELRQIGPRDAAKLIGGFGRCGRPLCCRNFLSEFTPVAIKMAKEQNLPLNPMKISGVCGRLLCCLVYENEQYCAMKEKMPREGQPVSTPMGTASVIGGNPLKETVSVELESQAITELPLSKITIDKKPSPKPKGKPMPKGKRLS
;
A
#
# COMPACT_ATOMS: atom_id res chain seq x y z
N MET A 1 16.17 4.36 28.33
CA MET A 1 15.53 3.77 27.13
C MET A 1 14.74 4.88 26.47
N ALA A 2 14.84 5.04 25.15
CA ALA A 2 13.96 5.97 24.45
C ALA A 2 12.57 5.31 24.38
N GLU A 3 11.62 5.86 25.11
CA GLU A 3 10.22 5.46 25.01
C GLU A 3 9.66 5.99 23.69
N ILE A 4 8.90 5.16 22.95
CA ILE A 4 8.41 5.52 21.61
C ILE A 4 6.92 5.22 21.52
N VAL A 5 6.12 6.24 21.20
CA VAL A 5 4.68 6.10 21.01
C VAL A 5 4.33 6.12 19.53
N GLY A 6 3.43 5.23 19.11
CA GLY A 6 2.90 5.20 17.75
C GLY A 6 1.58 5.97 17.68
N ILE A 7 1.57 7.08 16.94
CA ILE A 7 0.42 7.99 16.79
C ILE A 7 -0.12 7.92 15.36
N ARG A 8 -1.44 7.91 15.24
CA ARG A 8 -2.16 7.93 13.97
C ARG A 8 -3.06 9.16 13.90
N PHE A 9 -2.77 10.06 12.97
CA PHE A 9 -3.52 11.31 12.77
C PHE A 9 -4.83 11.13 11.97
N LYS A 10 -4.91 10.09 11.14
CA LYS A 10 -6.12 9.80 10.34
C LYS A 10 -6.53 8.35 10.52
N ARG A 11 -7.84 8.05 10.54
CA ARG A 11 -8.38 6.68 10.72
C ARG A 11 -7.71 5.61 9.84
N ALA A 12 -7.33 5.96 8.61
CA ALA A 12 -6.65 5.10 7.63
C ALA A 12 -5.18 5.50 7.35
N GLY A 13 -4.54 6.23 8.25
CA GLY A 13 -3.21 6.83 8.05
C GLY A 13 -2.03 5.91 8.37
N LYS A 14 -0.83 6.33 7.95
CA LYS A 14 0.43 5.74 8.44
C LYS A 14 0.55 6.03 9.96
N VAL A 15 1.04 5.05 10.72
CA VAL A 15 1.42 5.27 12.11
C VAL A 15 2.78 5.96 12.11
N TYR A 16 2.86 7.09 12.80
CA TYR A 16 4.08 7.86 12.97
C TYR A 16 4.59 7.68 14.39
N TYR A 17 5.90 7.55 14.54
CA TYR A 17 6.53 7.39 15.83
C TYR A 17 6.92 8.75 16.40
N PHE A 18 6.61 8.97 17.67
CA PHE A 18 6.92 10.18 18.43
C PHE A 18 7.55 9.82 19.78
N ASP A 19 8.24 10.79 20.36
CA ASP A 19 8.71 10.79 21.75
C ASP A 19 7.53 11.21 22.66
N PRO A 20 7.11 10.39 23.64
CA PRO A 20 6.02 10.72 24.56
C PRO A 20 6.36 11.86 25.52
N SER A 21 7.62 12.33 25.58
CA SER A 21 8.06 13.42 26.47
C SER A 21 7.79 13.15 27.96
N GLY A 22 7.79 11.88 28.38
CA GLY A 22 7.46 11.47 29.76
C GLY A 22 5.96 11.50 30.11
N ILE A 23 5.08 11.64 29.12
CA ILE A 23 3.62 11.55 29.29
C ILE A 23 3.22 10.07 29.24
N ASP A 24 2.47 9.60 30.25
CA ASP A 24 1.91 8.25 30.24
C ASP A 24 0.70 8.19 29.29
N LEU A 25 0.83 7.42 28.21
CA LEU A 25 -0.11 7.36 27.10
C LEU A 25 -0.62 5.93 26.91
N GLU A 26 -1.95 5.78 26.86
CA GLU A 26 -2.63 4.51 26.62
C GLU A 26 -3.15 4.39 25.19
N VAL A 27 -3.39 3.15 24.72
CA VAL A 27 -3.98 2.91 23.40
C VAL A 27 -5.39 3.53 23.35
N ASN A 28 -5.72 4.16 22.23
CA ASN A 28 -6.95 4.89 21.94
C ASN A 28 -7.06 6.28 22.57
N GLU A 29 -6.10 6.74 23.37
CA GLU A 29 -6.08 8.14 23.83
C GLU A 29 -5.78 9.10 22.67
N TYR A 30 -6.38 10.29 22.72
CA TYR A 30 -6.07 11.38 21.80
C TYR A 30 -4.97 12.26 22.36
N VAL A 31 -4.03 12.65 21.50
CA VAL A 31 -2.87 13.45 21.85
C VAL A 31 -2.64 14.52 20.80
N VAL A 32 -2.06 15.64 21.24
CA VAL A 32 -1.63 16.72 20.36
C VAL A 32 -0.13 16.58 20.13
N ALA A 33 0.27 16.43 18.88
CA ALA A 33 1.67 16.28 18.49
C ALA A 33 2.08 17.39 17.51
N LYS A 34 3.33 17.86 17.64
CA LYS A 34 3.89 18.86 16.73
C LYS A 34 4.45 18.16 15.49
N THR A 35 3.77 18.31 14.36
CA THR A 35 4.23 17.78 13.08
C THR A 35 5.01 18.85 12.31
N SER A 36 5.43 18.56 11.07
CA SER A 36 6.01 19.58 10.18
C SER A 36 4.95 20.53 9.63
N ARG A 37 3.67 20.21 9.77
CA ARG A 37 2.56 21.00 9.26
C ARG A 37 1.95 21.92 10.31
N GLY A 38 2.16 21.63 11.59
CA GLY A 38 1.61 22.41 12.70
C GLY A 38 1.31 21.50 13.89
N LEU A 39 0.37 21.92 14.72
CA LEU A 39 -0.24 21.06 15.73
C LEU A 39 -1.30 20.19 15.07
N GLU A 40 -1.18 18.87 15.24
CA GLU A 40 -2.18 17.91 14.76
C GLU A 40 -2.64 17.05 15.94
N MET A 41 -3.95 16.77 16.00
CA MET A 41 -4.51 15.79 16.93
C MET A 41 -4.39 14.40 16.31
N GLY A 42 -3.87 13.44 17.08
CA GLY A 42 -3.76 12.06 16.67
C GLY A 42 -4.17 11.10 17.76
N GLN A 43 -4.47 9.86 17.38
CA GLN A 43 -4.82 8.79 18.30
C GLN A 43 -3.62 7.89 18.55
N VAL A 44 -3.39 7.50 19.79
CA VAL A 44 -2.35 6.54 20.18
C VAL A 44 -2.78 5.14 19.75
N VAL A 45 -1.96 4.48 18.93
CA VAL A 45 -2.19 3.12 18.42
C VAL A 45 -1.19 2.13 19.00
N ILE A 46 0.01 2.59 19.36
CA ILE A 46 1.07 1.76 19.95
C ILE A 46 1.57 2.47 21.21
N THR A 47 1.60 1.76 22.33
CA THR A 47 2.04 2.33 23.62
C THR A 47 3.56 2.44 23.71
N PRO A 48 4.06 3.36 24.55
CA PRO A 48 5.49 3.57 24.80
C PRO A 48 6.26 2.29 25.20
N LYS A 49 5.57 1.34 25.84
CA LYS A 49 6.12 0.11 26.42
C LYS A 49 6.28 -1.04 25.40
N GLN A 50 5.78 -0.89 24.18
CA GLN A 50 5.71 -1.97 23.18
C GLN A 50 6.69 -1.82 22.01
N VAL A 51 7.45 -0.73 21.93
CA VAL A 51 8.35 -0.45 20.79
C VAL A 51 9.80 -0.58 21.22
N LEU A 52 10.55 -1.47 20.57
CA LEU A 52 12.00 -1.56 20.73
C LEU A 52 12.65 -0.35 20.05
N ALA A 53 13.44 0.41 20.80
CA ALA A 53 14.14 1.61 20.31
C ALA A 53 15.10 1.37 19.13
N SER A 54 15.38 0.10 18.79
CA SER A 54 16.28 -0.32 17.71
C SER A 54 15.70 -0.17 16.30
N GLU A 55 14.42 0.17 16.13
CA GLU A 55 13.78 0.27 14.81
C GLU A 55 13.66 1.71 14.27
N VAL A 56 14.17 2.73 14.97
CA VAL A 56 13.96 4.13 14.61
C VAL A 56 15.27 4.90 14.39
N ASP A 57 15.65 5.06 13.12
CA ASP A 57 16.87 5.77 12.68
C ASP A 57 16.76 7.31 12.65
N LYS A 58 15.63 7.91 13.06
CA LYS A 58 15.37 9.36 12.89
C LYS A 58 15.10 10.06 14.22
N PRO A 59 15.50 11.35 14.37
CA PRO A 59 15.12 12.13 15.53
C PRO A 59 13.59 12.20 15.62
N LEU A 60 13.05 11.66 16.71
CA LEU A 60 11.63 11.62 16.99
C LEU A 60 11.13 13.04 17.28
N LYS A 61 9.98 13.39 16.71
CA LYS A 61 9.25 14.59 17.13
C LYS A 61 8.55 14.29 18.45
N ARG A 62 8.26 15.34 19.23
CA ARG A 62 7.67 15.22 20.57
C ARG A 62 6.16 15.32 20.56
N VAL A 63 5.51 14.53 21.41
CA VAL A 63 4.15 14.78 21.87
C VAL A 63 4.15 16.02 22.75
N VAL A 64 3.17 16.91 22.53
CA VAL A 64 3.05 18.17 23.27
C VAL A 64 2.23 17.94 24.55
N ARG A 65 1.04 17.34 24.42
CA ARG A 65 0.12 17.07 25.54
C ARG A 65 -0.94 16.03 25.16
N LYS A 66 -1.67 15.52 26.17
CA LYS A 66 -2.95 14.82 25.96
C LYS A 66 -3.99 15.80 25.40
N ALA A 67 -4.85 15.31 24.52
CA ALA A 67 -5.95 16.12 23.99
C ALA A 67 -6.98 16.36 25.10
N GLU A 68 -7.42 17.61 25.21
CA GLU A 68 -8.48 18.01 26.12
C GLU A 68 -9.85 17.85 25.45
N PRO A 69 -10.95 17.81 26.23
CA PRO A 69 -12.30 17.71 25.66
C PRO A 69 -12.60 18.82 24.64
N GLU A 70 -12.05 20.02 24.84
CA GLU A 70 -12.17 21.15 23.92
C GLU A 70 -11.49 20.88 22.58
N ASP A 71 -10.32 20.23 22.56
CA ASP A 71 -9.64 19.86 21.31
C ASP A 71 -10.45 18.84 20.51
N ILE A 72 -11.07 17.89 21.20
CA ILE A 72 -11.90 16.85 20.56
C ILE A 72 -13.15 17.49 19.95
N GLN A 73 -13.76 18.45 20.65
CA GLN A 73 -14.89 19.20 20.13
C GLN A 73 -14.49 20.07 18.94
N HIS A 74 -13.37 20.77 19.05
CA HIS A 74 -12.84 21.60 17.96
C HIS A 74 -12.49 20.77 16.73
N ALA A 75 -11.92 19.57 16.89
CA ALA A 75 -11.65 18.67 15.78
C ALA A 75 -12.91 18.25 15.02
N ARG A 76 -14.05 18.11 15.70
CA ARG A 76 -15.35 17.83 15.04
C ARG A 76 -15.85 19.03 14.25
N GLU A 77 -15.70 20.23 14.78
CA GLU A 77 -16.03 21.48 14.06
C GLU A 77 -15.15 21.66 12.82
N LEU A 78 -13.87 21.28 12.92
CA LEU A 78 -12.96 21.27 11.77
C LEU A 78 -13.43 20.27 10.71
N GLU A 79 -13.85 19.04 11.07
CA GLU A 79 -14.41 18.08 10.11
C GLU A 79 -15.60 18.67 9.31
N ASP A 80 -16.44 19.49 9.95
CA ASP A 80 -17.54 20.17 9.27
C ASP A 80 -17.03 21.26 8.31
N LYS A 81 -16.11 22.12 8.76
CA LYS A 81 -15.45 23.13 7.92
C LYS A 81 -14.68 22.52 6.74
N GLU A 82 -14.04 21.36 6.93
CA GLU A 82 -13.33 20.64 5.87
C GLU A 82 -14.28 20.24 4.73
N ARG A 83 -15.49 19.77 5.08
CA ARG A 83 -16.50 19.39 4.09
C ARG A 83 -16.97 20.61 3.30
N GLU A 84 -17.23 21.73 3.98
CA GLU A 84 -17.61 22.99 3.33
C GLU A 84 -16.52 23.51 2.40
N ALA A 85 -15.27 23.57 2.88
CA ALA A 85 -14.12 24.00 2.09
C ALA A 85 -13.89 23.12 0.85
N LEU A 86 -14.13 21.82 0.97
CA LEU A 86 -14.04 20.90 -0.17
C LEU A 86 -15.11 21.18 -1.23
N VAL A 87 -16.35 21.52 -0.81
CA VAL A 87 -17.44 21.90 -1.71
C VAL A 87 -17.14 23.22 -2.42
N GLU A 88 -16.68 24.23 -1.69
CA GLU A 88 -16.28 25.52 -2.28
C GLU A 88 -15.14 25.35 -3.29
N CYS A 89 -14.13 24.57 -2.93
CA CYS A 89 -13.03 24.25 -3.84
C CYS A 89 -13.53 23.52 -5.09
N ALA A 90 -14.48 22.60 -4.96
CA ALA A 90 -15.06 21.90 -6.11
C ALA A 90 -15.78 22.86 -7.07
N GLN A 91 -16.48 23.87 -6.54
CA GLN A 91 -17.14 24.89 -7.36
C GLN A 91 -16.12 25.75 -8.12
N LEU A 92 -15.04 26.17 -7.45
CA LEU A 92 -13.97 26.95 -8.08
C LEU A 92 -13.21 26.15 -9.14
N VAL A 93 -12.87 24.89 -8.85
CA VAL A 93 -12.25 23.98 -9.83
C VAL A 93 -13.10 23.84 -11.09
N LYS A 94 -14.43 23.75 -10.93
CA LYS A 94 -15.36 23.71 -12.06
C LYS A 94 -15.42 25.03 -12.82
N LYS A 95 -15.42 26.17 -12.12
CA LYS A 95 -15.43 27.52 -12.72
C LYS A 95 -14.16 27.81 -13.51
N LEU A 96 -13.01 27.38 -13.00
CA LEU A 96 -11.68 27.57 -13.61
C LEU A 96 -11.30 26.44 -14.58
N GLU A 97 -12.20 25.48 -14.81
CA GLU A 97 -12.01 24.33 -15.71
C GLU A 97 -10.71 23.54 -15.49
N LEU A 98 -10.29 23.42 -14.22
CA LEU A 98 -9.03 22.77 -13.87
C LEU A 98 -9.19 21.24 -13.94
N PRO A 99 -8.33 20.49 -14.67
CA PRO A 99 -8.46 19.05 -14.88
C PRO A 99 -7.95 18.23 -13.68
N MET A 100 -8.53 18.47 -12.50
CA MET A 100 -8.19 17.81 -11.23
C MET A 100 -9.41 17.18 -10.56
N LYS A 101 -9.16 16.18 -9.71
CA LYS A 101 -10.18 15.62 -8.81
C LYS A 101 -9.76 15.82 -7.37
N LEU A 102 -10.60 16.49 -6.61
CA LEU A 102 -10.41 16.73 -5.18
C LEU A 102 -10.68 15.44 -4.40
N ILE A 103 -9.88 15.18 -3.36
CA ILE A 103 -9.92 13.93 -2.58
C ILE A 103 -10.27 14.19 -1.12
N SER A 104 -9.58 15.13 -0.47
CA SER A 104 -9.85 15.52 0.91
C SER A 104 -9.44 16.96 1.15
N ALA A 105 -10.03 17.59 2.15
CA ALA A 105 -9.59 18.83 2.76
C ALA A 105 -9.30 18.51 4.22
N ASP A 106 -8.20 19.05 4.76
CA ASP A 106 -7.77 18.78 6.13
C ASP A 106 -7.25 20.08 6.77
N TYR A 107 -7.85 20.49 7.88
CA TYR A 107 -7.32 21.59 8.69
C TYR A 107 -6.31 21.07 9.71
N ASN A 108 -5.37 21.94 10.09
CA ASN A 108 -4.62 21.73 11.32
C ASN A 108 -5.49 22.04 12.55
N LEU A 109 -5.06 21.57 13.72
CA LEU A 109 -5.80 21.78 14.97
C LEU A 109 -5.91 23.27 15.37
N ASP A 110 -5.06 24.14 14.83
CA ASP A 110 -5.04 25.58 15.12
C ASP A 110 -5.75 26.43 14.04
N ASP A 111 -6.48 25.82 13.10
CA ASP A 111 -7.17 26.48 11.98
C ASP A 111 -6.25 27.34 11.08
N SER A 112 -4.93 27.24 11.26
CA SER A 112 -3.96 28.12 10.59
C SER A 112 -3.70 27.75 9.13
N ARG A 113 -3.93 26.49 8.78
CA ARG A 113 -3.61 25.92 7.47
C ARG A 113 -4.66 24.91 7.05
N LEU A 114 -5.11 25.05 5.81
CA LEU A 114 -5.97 24.09 5.12
C LEU A 114 -5.15 23.35 4.06
N THR A 115 -5.08 22.04 4.14
CA THR A 115 -4.45 21.20 3.12
C THR A 115 -5.51 20.51 2.26
N ILE A 116 -5.56 20.81 0.97
CA ILE A 116 -6.47 20.15 0.03
C ILE A 116 -5.68 19.14 -0.80
N SER A 117 -6.03 17.86 -0.66
CA SER A 117 -5.43 16.77 -1.41
C SER A 117 -6.20 16.52 -2.71
N PHE A 118 -5.49 16.43 -3.84
CA PHE A 118 -6.08 16.20 -5.15
C PHE A 118 -5.27 15.22 -6.01
N ILE A 119 -5.91 14.66 -7.03
CA ILE A 119 -5.25 13.91 -8.11
C ILE A 119 -5.39 14.65 -9.43
N ALA A 120 -4.35 14.55 -10.25
CA ALA A 120 -4.29 15.10 -11.60
C ALA A 120 -3.39 14.22 -12.46
N GLU A 121 -3.74 14.05 -13.73
CA GLU A 121 -2.92 13.28 -14.69
C GLU A 121 -1.74 14.12 -15.22
N LYS A 122 -1.96 15.42 -15.39
CA LYS A 122 -0.98 16.38 -15.88
C LYS A 122 -0.71 17.44 -14.82
N ARG A 123 0.38 18.20 -15.01
CA ARG A 123 0.66 19.37 -14.19
C ARG A 123 -0.41 20.43 -14.45
N ILE A 124 -0.94 21.02 -13.38
CA ILE A 124 -1.99 22.02 -13.41
C ILE A 124 -1.43 23.31 -12.83
N ASP A 125 -1.74 24.44 -13.45
CA ASP A 125 -1.53 25.73 -12.82
C ASP A 125 -2.76 26.06 -11.96
N PHE A 126 -2.56 26.11 -10.65
CA PHE A 126 -3.61 26.33 -9.66
C PHE A 126 -3.42 27.64 -8.90
N ARG A 127 -2.57 28.56 -9.40
CA ARG A 127 -2.29 29.83 -8.73
C ARG A 127 -3.53 30.68 -8.52
N GLU A 128 -4.42 30.73 -9.51
CA GLU A 128 -5.70 31.46 -9.41
C GLU A 128 -6.64 30.80 -8.39
N LEU A 129 -6.74 29.47 -8.41
CA LEU A 129 -7.52 28.71 -7.43
C LEU A 129 -7.06 28.98 -5.99
N VAL A 130 -5.74 28.99 -5.74
CA VAL A 130 -5.19 29.27 -4.41
C VAL A 130 -5.53 30.69 -3.96
N ARG A 131 -5.50 31.68 -4.86
CA ARG A 131 -5.88 33.06 -4.55
C ARG A 131 -7.36 33.17 -4.18
N GLU A 132 -8.26 32.66 -5.03
CA GLU A 132 -9.70 32.69 -4.74
C GLU A 132 -10.05 31.94 -3.45
N LEU A 133 -9.39 30.81 -3.16
CA LEU A 133 -9.62 30.06 -1.92
C LEU A 133 -9.10 30.78 -0.68
N ALA A 134 -7.91 31.37 -0.75
CA ALA A 134 -7.34 32.14 0.36
C ALA A 134 -8.23 33.35 0.70
N ASP A 135 -8.78 34.03 -0.31
CA ASP A 135 -9.67 35.17 -0.12
C ASP A 135 -11.01 34.78 0.53
N ARG A 136 -11.57 33.62 0.17
CA ARG A 136 -12.85 33.14 0.71
C ARG A 136 -12.72 32.55 2.11
N LEU A 137 -11.74 31.68 2.30
CA LEU A 137 -11.60 30.89 3.54
C LEU A 137 -10.81 31.63 4.62
N LYS A 138 -10.10 32.71 4.28
CA LYS A 138 -9.27 33.52 5.19
C LYS A 138 -8.20 32.70 5.94
N THR A 139 -7.81 31.57 5.37
CA THR A 139 -6.81 30.64 5.92
C THR A 139 -5.73 30.35 4.88
N HIS A 140 -4.52 29.99 5.32
CA HIS A 140 -3.45 29.60 4.41
C HIS A 140 -3.76 28.26 3.73
N VAL A 141 -4.11 28.29 2.44
CA VAL A 141 -4.46 27.10 1.66
C VAL A 141 -3.22 26.50 0.99
N GLU A 142 -3.00 25.20 1.20
CA GLU A 142 -2.01 24.41 0.50
C GLU A 142 -2.69 23.34 -0.35
N LEU A 143 -2.34 23.29 -1.63
CA LEU A 143 -2.78 22.24 -2.54
C LEU A 143 -1.72 21.14 -2.62
N ARG A 144 -2.10 19.91 -2.34
CA ARG A 144 -1.21 18.74 -2.37
C ARG A 144 -1.67 17.73 -3.42
N GLN A 145 -0.84 17.54 -4.44
CA GLN A 145 -1.04 16.44 -5.39
C GLN A 145 -0.64 15.12 -4.73
N ILE A 146 -1.53 14.13 -4.76
CA ILE A 146 -1.28 12.78 -4.25
C ILE A 146 -1.31 11.74 -5.37
N GLY A 147 -0.65 10.61 -5.16
CA GLY A 147 -0.67 9.51 -6.11
C GLY A 147 -2.04 8.81 -6.15
N PRO A 148 -2.34 8.05 -7.21
CA PRO A 148 -3.63 7.36 -7.35
C PRO A 148 -3.85 6.30 -6.26
N ARG A 149 -2.77 5.71 -5.74
CA ARG A 149 -2.84 4.74 -4.63
C ARG A 149 -3.19 5.43 -3.30
N ASP A 150 -2.60 6.59 -3.02
CA ASP A 150 -2.92 7.36 -1.81
C ASP A 150 -4.34 7.90 -1.86
N ALA A 151 -4.80 8.31 -3.04
CA ALA A 151 -6.20 8.67 -3.26
C ALA A 151 -7.14 7.50 -2.97
N ALA A 152 -6.85 6.30 -3.50
CA ALA A 152 -7.64 5.10 -3.20
C ALA A 152 -7.59 4.73 -1.71
N LYS A 153 -6.48 4.99 -1.01
CA LYS A 153 -6.35 4.78 0.43
C LYS A 153 -7.27 5.73 1.23
N LEU A 154 -7.31 7.01 0.85
CA LEU A 154 -8.16 8.01 1.50
C LEU A 154 -9.65 7.76 1.23
N ILE A 155 -10.02 7.56 -0.04
CA ILE A 155 -11.40 7.25 -0.42
C ILE A 155 -11.83 5.91 0.21
N GLY A 156 -10.96 4.92 0.19
CA GLY A 156 -11.26 3.55 0.58
C GLY A 156 -11.92 2.75 -0.52
N GLY A 157 -12.60 1.67 -0.12
CA GLY A 157 -13.26 0.74 -1.01
C GLY A 157 -12.82 -0.71 -0.76
N PHE A 158 -13.22 -1.58 -1.68
CA PHE A 158 -12.97 -3.01 -1.61
C PHE A 158 -12.10 -3.47 -2.78
N GLY A 159 -11.17 -4.36 -2.49
CA GLY A 159 -10.42 -5.06 -3.52
C GLY A 159 -11.30 -6.10 -4.22
N ARG A 160 -10.81 -6.60 -5.35
CA ARG A 160 -11.41 -7.74 -6.08
C ARG A 160 -11.62 -9.00 -5.24
N CYS A 161 -10.89 -9.13 -4.13
CA CYS A 161 -11.04 -10.23 -3.18
C CYS A 161 -12.21 -10.02 -2.20
N GLY A 162 -13.01 -8.95 -2.36
CA GLY A 162 -14.12 -8.61 -1.47
C GLY A 162 -13.71 -7.99 -0.14
N ARG A 163 -12.40 -7.88 0.15
CA ARG A 163 -11.88 -7.30 1.39
C ARG A 163 -11.59 -5.80 1.24
N PRO A 164 -11.57 -5.01 2.34
CA PRO A 164 -11.11 -3.62 2.30
C PRO A 164 -9.71 -3.50 1.69
N LEU A 165 -9.43 -2.38 1.03
CA LEU A 165 -8.13 -2.16 0.36
C LEU A 165 -6.96 -2.39 1.32
N CYS A 166 -5.99 -3.22 0.92
CA CYS A 166 -4.82 -3.55 1.73
C CYS A 166 -4.02 -2.30 2.14
N CYS A 167 -3.95 -1.29 1.26
CA CYS A 167 -3.27 -0.01 1.52
C CYS A 167 -3.94 0.86 2.59
N ARG A 168 -5.23 0.63 2.86
CA ARG A 168 -6.01 1.28 3.93
C ARG A 168 -5.94 0.51 5.24
N ASN A 169 -5.73 -0.80 5.17
CA ASN A 169 -5.76 -1.68 6.34
C ASN A 169 -4.38 -1.87 6.98
N PHE A 170 -3.50 -2.64 6.34
CA PHE A 170 -2.24 -3.08 6.97
C PHE A 170 -0.98 -2.74 6.15
N LEU A 171 -1.08 -2.63 4.83
CA LEU A 171 0.07 -2.27 3.98
C LEU A 171 0.28 -0.76 4.01
N SER A 172 1.16 -0.31 4.90
CA SER A 172 1.57 1.09 5.04
C SER A 172 2.78 1.45 4.18
N GLU A 173 3.62 0.46 3.84
CA GLU A 173 4.82 0.61 3.03
C GLU A 173 4.71 -0.19 1.74
N PHE A 174 5.25 0.37 0.65
CA PHE A 174 5.03 -0.17 -0.69
C PHE A 174 6.35 -0.36 -1.43
N THR A 175 6.70 -1.62 -1.65
CA THR A 175 7.74 -1.99 -2.59
C THR A 175 7.20 -1.91 -4.02
N PRO A 176 8.01 -1.49 -5.00
CA PRO A 176 7.63 -1.54 -6.41
C PRO A 176 7.20 -2.94 -6.84
N VAL A 177 6.02 -3.03 -7.47
CA VAL A 177 5.48 -4.29 -8.01
C VAL A 177 5.95 -4.46 -9.44
N ALA A 178 6.52 -5.62 -9.77
CA ALA A 178 6.97 -5.96 -11.12
C ALA A 178 6.00 -6.91 -11.83
N ILE A 179 5.84 -6.76 -13.15
CA ILE A 179 5.01 -7.66 -13.98
C ILE A 179 5.50 -9.13 -13.89
N LYS A 180 6.80 -9.34 -13.63
CA LYS A 180 7.38 -10.67 -13.42
C LYS A 180 6.68 -11.45 -12.29
N MET A 181 6.26 -10.76 -11.22
CA MET A 181 5.57 -11.38 -10.08
C MET A 181 4.20 -11.95 -10.50
N ALA A 182 3.49 -11.27 -11.41
CA ALA A 182 2.24 -11.80 -11.97
C ALA A 182 2.48 -13.09 -12.78
N LYS A 183 3.58 -13.15 -13.55
CA LYS A 183 3.99 -14.38 -14.26
C LYS A 183 4.36 -15.49 -13.27
N GLU A 184 5.10 -15.15 -12.21
CA GLU A 184 5.48 -16.09 -11.14
C GLU A 184 4.26 -16.67 -10.42
N GLN A 185 3.13 -15.95 -10.40
CA GLN A 185 1.87 -16.40 -9.80
C GLN A 185 0.89 -16.97 -10.84
N ASN A 186 1.34 -17.24 -12.06
CA ASN A 186 0.54 -17.78 -13.17
C ASN A 186 -0.73 -16.95 -13.46
N LEU A 187 -0.68 -15.64 -13.22
CA LEU A 187 -1.79 -14.74 -13.50
C LEU A 187 -1.74 -14.23 -14.95
N PRO A 188 -2.90 -14.11 -15.63
CA PRO A 188 -2.95 -13.59 -16.98
C PRO A 188 -2.50 -12.12 -16.99
N LEU A 189 -1.68 -11.75 -17.97
CA LEU A 189 -1.09 -10.40 -18.10
C LEU A 189 -2.08 -9.32 -18.57
N ASN A 190 -3.37 -9.57 -18.45
CA ASN A 190 -4.40 -8.59 -18.76
C ASN A 190 -4.45 -7.53 -17.64
N PRO A 191 -4.33 -6.22 -17.94
CA PRO A 191 -4.42 -5.15 -16.94
C PRO A 191 -5.64 -5.25 -16.02
N MET A 192 -6.80 -5.66 -16.53
CA MET A 192 -8.00 -5.87 -15.71
C MET A 192 -7.80 -6.94 -14.64
N LYS A 193 -6.94 -7.93 -14.88
CA LYS A 193 -6.64 -9.03 -13.98
C LYS A 193 -5.43 -8.79 -13.07
N ILE A 194 -4.59 -7.79 -13.32
CA ILE A 194 -3.40 -7.53 -12.49
C ILE A 194 -3.34 -6.13 -11.87
N SER A 195 -4.28 -5.24 -12.21
CA SER A 195 -4.37 -3.89 -11.65
C SER A 195 -5.37 -3.80 -10.49
N GLY A 196 -5.00 -3.10 -9.43
CA GLY A 196 -5.90 -2.73 -8.35
C GLY A 196 -6.84 -1.59 -8.74
N VAL A 197 -7.77 -1.27 -7.83
CA VAL A 197 -8.73 -0.16 -7.99
C VAL A 197 -8.04 1.19 -8.21
N CYS A 198 -6.82 1.35 -7.69
CA CYS A 198 -5.98 2.53 -7.91
C CYS A 198 -5.33 2.62 -9.31
N GLY A 199 -5.62 1.68 -10.23
CA GLY A 199 -5.03 1.65 -11.58
C GLY A 199 -3.57 1.20 -11.65
N ARG A 200 -2.92 0.93 -10.51
CA ARG A 200 -1.56 0.35 -10.42
C ARG A 200 -1.64 -1.16 -10.23
N LEU A 201 -0.53 -1.85 -10.46
CA LEU A 201 -0.43 -3.29 -10.19
C LEU A 201 -0.82 -3.63 -8.74
N LEU A 202 -1.45 -4.80 -8.56
CA LEU A 202 -1.92 -5.32 -7.28
C LEU A 202 -0.77 -5.44 -6.27
N CYS A 203 -0.93 -4.85 -5.09
CA CYS A 203 0.00 -5.00 -3.98
C CYS A 203 0.11 -6.44 -3.47
N CYS A 204 -0.95 -7.24 -3.63
CA CYS A 204 -0.96 -8.66 -3.27
C CYS A 204 0.13 -9.46 -4.00
N LEU A 205 0.48 -9.05 -5.24
CA LEU A 205 1.52 -9.70 -6.02
C LEU A 205 2.87 -9.67 -5.31
N VAL A 206 3.24 -8.53 -4.72
CA VAL A 206 4.48 -8.44 -3.95
C VAL A 206 4.33 -9.17 -2.61
N TYR A 207 3.19 -8.94 -1.93
CA TYR A 207 2.96 -9.47 -0.59
C TYR A 207 3.04 -11.00 -0.53
N GLU A 208 2.54 -11.69 -1.55
CA GLU A 208 2.51 -13.16 -1.61
C GLU A 208 3.75 -13.74 -2.31
N ASN A 209 4.59 -12.90 -2.94
CA ASN A 209 5.61 -13.39 -3.88
C ASN A 209 6.62 -14.34 -3.23
N GLU A 210 7.05 -14.04 -2.01
CA GLU A 210 8.03 -14.83 -1.27
C GLU A 210 7.51 -16.26 -1.04
N GLN A 211 6.25 -16.39 -0.63
CA GLN A 211 5.59 -17.67 -0.40
C GLN A 211 5.43 -18.45 -1.71
N TYR A 212 5.04 -17.78 -2.80
CA TYR A 212 4.96 -18.41 -4.12
C TYR A 212 6.32 -18.93 -4.59
N CYS A 213 7.41 -18.17 -4.39
CA CYS A 213 8.77 -18.62 -4.72
C CYS A 213 9.15 -19.86 -3.91
N ALA A 214 8.96 -19.83 -2.58
CA ALA A 214 9.28 -20.96 -1.71
C ALA A 214 8.45 -22.22 -2.02
N MET A 215 7.18 -22.06 -2.42
CA MET A 215 6.33 -23.18 -2.86
C MET A 215 6.82 -23.74 -4.20
N LYS A 216 7.14 -22.88 -5.18
CA LYS A 216 7.63 -23.29 -6.50
C LYS A 216 8.98 -24.00 -6.45
N GLU A 217 9.85 -23.65 -5.50
CA GLU A 217 11.13 -24.36 -5.31
C GLU A 217 10.96 -25.83 -4.90
N LYS A 218 9.86 -26.16 -4.22
CA LYS A 218 9.51 -27.54 -3.84
C LYS A 218 8.82 -28.31 -4.97
N MET A 219 8.31 -27.62 -5.99
CA MET A 219 7.57 -28.24 -7.08
C MET A 219 8.50 -28.80 -8.17
N PRO A 220 8.14 -29.94 -8.80
CA PRO A 220 8.85 -30.42 -9.98
C PRO A 220 8.66 -29.45 -11.15
N ARG A 221 9.64 -29.42 -12.06
CA ARG A 221 9.57 -28.54 -13.25
C ARG A 221 8.59 -29.09 -14.27
N GLU A 222 7.95 -28.20 -15.02
CA GLU A 222 7.17 -28.56 -16.22
C GLU A 222 8.06 -29.38 -17.17
N GLY A 223 7.54 -30.51 -17.64
CA GLY A 223 8.23 -31.49 -18.48
C GLY A 223 9.16 -32.46 -17.74
N GLN A 224 9.26 -32.40 -16.40
CA GLN A 224 10.06 -33.36 -15.64
C GLN A 224 9.31 -34.71 -15.51
N PRO A 225 9.98 -35.86 -15.75
CA PRO A 225 9.40 -37.15 -15.46
C PRO A 225 9.32 -37.36 -13.95
N VAL A 226 8.17 -37.81 -13.48
CA VAL A 226 7.90 -38.10 -12.07
C VAL A 226 7.26 -39.47 -11.90
N SER A 227 7.58 -40.15 -10.81
CA SER A 227 6.96 -41.44 -10.48
C SER A 227 5.69 -41.20 -9.66
N THR A 228 4.58 -41.77 -10.12
CA THR A 228 3.27 -41.69 -9.48
C THR A 228 2.75 -43.09 -9.16
N PRO A 229 1.77 -43.25 -8.25
CA PRO A 229 1.17 -44.56 -7.95
C PRO A 229 0.54 -45.25 -9.17
N MET A 230 0.30 -44.51 -10.26
CA MET A 230 -0.32 -44.99 -11.50
C MET A 230 0.70 -45.23 -12.62
N GLY A 231 2.00 -45.08 -12.34
CA GLY A 231 3.09 -45.22 -13.31
C GLY A 231 3.92 -43.94 -13.50
N THR A 232 4.81 -43.96 -14.47
CA THR A 232 5.63 -42.81 -14.87
C THR A 232 4.74 -41.76 -15.53
N ALA A 233 4.91 -40.49 -15.16
CA ALA A 233 4.12 -39.39 -15.71
C ALA A 233 5.00 -38.16 -15.97
N SER A 234 4.56 -37.32 -16.92
CA SER A 234 5.22 -36.06 -17.28
C SER A 234 4.47 -34.89 -16.64
N VAL A 235 5.17 -33.96 -15.98
CA VAL A 235 4.52 -32.78 -15.37
C VAL A 235 4.09 -31.79 -16.44
N ILE A 236 2.79 -31.47 -16.54
CA ILE A 236 2.28 -30.42 -17.44
C ILE A 236 2.27 -29.06 -16.74
N GLY A 237 1.91 -29.03 -15.45
CA GLY A 237 1.77 -27.80 -14.70
C GLY A 237 1.58 -28.05 -13.21
N GLY A 238 1.93 -27.06 -12.40
CA GLY A 238 1.77 -27.10 -10.95
C GLY A 238 0.82 -26.02 -10.44
N ASN A 239 0.06 -26.34 -9.40
CA ASN A 239 -0.74 -25.38 -8.64
C ASN A 239 -0.14 -25.16 -7.24
N PRO A 240 0.71 -24.12 -7.05
CA PRO A 240 1.39 -23.83 -5.79
C PRO A 240 0.47 -23.79 -4.58
N LEU A 241 -0.72 -23.21 -4.71
CA LEU A 241 -1.64 -23.00 -3.59
C LEU A 241 -2.36 -24.28 -3.14
N LYS A 242 -2.61 -25.21 -4.08
CA LYS A 242 -3.26 -26.50 -3.78
C LYS A 242 -2.26 -27.61 -3.47
N GLU A 243 -0.96 -27.34 -3.64
CA GLU A 243 0.11 -28.35 -3.61
C GLU A 243 -0.20 -29.55 -4.53
N THR A 244 -0.88 -29.29 -5.65
CA THR A 244 -1.19 -30.30 -6.67
C THR A 244 -0.35 -30.08 -7.92
N VAL A 245 -0.05 -31.19 -8.61
CA VAL A 245 0.67 -31.22 -9.88
C VAL A 245 -0.21 -31.96 -10.88
N SER A 246 -0.45 -31.33 -12.03
CA SER A 246 -1.11 -31.95 -13.18
C SER A 246 -0.07 -32.74 -13.96
N VAL A 247 -0.27 -34.05 -14.06
CA VAL A 247 0.64 -34.97 -14.74
C VAL A 247 -0.06 -35.66 -15.90
N GLU A 248 0.69 -35.90 -16.98
CA GLU A 248 0.29 -36.70 -18.13
C GLU A 248 0.88 -38.11 -18.01
N LEU A 249 0.01 -39.11 -17.90
CA LEU A 249 0.40 -40.52 -17.90
C LEU A 249 0.74 -40.98 -19.33
N GLU A 250 1.46 -42.10 -19.46
CA GLU A 250 1.75 -42.71 -20.77
C GLU A 250 0.48 -43.03 -21.59
N SER A 251 -0.66 -43.19 -20.91
CA SER A 251 -1.98 -43.37 -21.52
C SER A 251 -2.61 -42.08 -22.08
N GLN A 252 -1.89 -40.96 -22.11
CA GLN A 252 -2.38 -39.61 -22.44
C GLN A 252 -3.48 -39.07 -21.50
N ALA A 253 -3.73 -39.74 -20.38
CA ALA A 253 -4.67 -39.27 -19.37
C ALA A 253 -4.02 -38.18 -18.50
N ILE A 254 -4.68 -37.02 -18.39
CA ILE A 254 -4.27 -35.91 -17.53
C ILE A 254 -4.91 -36.11 -16.15
N THR A 255 -4.09 -36.24 -15.11
CA THR A 255 -4.56 -36.41 -13.72
C THR A 255 -3.91 -35.38 -12.80
N GLU A 256 -4.68 -34.79 -11.89
CA GLU A 256 -4.14 -33.95 -10.81
C GLU A 256 -3.82 -34.81 -9.59
N LEU A 257 -2.56 -34.80 -9.15
CA LEU A 257 -2.11 -35.53 -7.97
C LEU A 257 -1.50 -34.58 -6.92
N PRO A 258 -1.70 -34.84 -5.62
CA PRO A 258 -1.05 -34.08 -4.56
C PRO A 258 0.46 -34.37 -4.52
N LEU A 259 1.25 -33.35 -4.17
CA LEU A 259 2.72 -33.43 -4.14
C LEU A 259 3.25 -34.61 -3.29
N SER A 260 2.56 -34.94 -2.21
CA SER A 260 2.94 -36.02 -1.29
C SER A 260 2.93 -37.42 -1.92
N LYS A 261 2.20 -37.60 -3.03
CA LYS A 261 2.10 -38.88 -3.74
C LYS A 261 3.07 -38.98 -4.93
N ILE A 262 3.91 -37.98 -5.14
CA ILE A 262 4.79 -37.89 -6.30
C ILE A 262 6.24 -38.04 -5.82
N THR A 263 6.96 -38.99 -6.39
CA THR A 263 8.40 -39.12 -6.15
C THR A 263 9.16 -38.51 -7.32
N ILE A 264 9.97 -37.49 -7.03
CA ILE A 264 10.85 -36.88 -8.03
C ILE A 264 12.04 -37.82 -8.21
N ASP A 265 12.13 -38.47 -9.37
CA ASP A 265 13.35 -39.17 -9.76
C ASP A 265 14.48 -38.14 -9.87
N LYS A 266 15.34 -38.12 -8.84
CA LYS A 266 16.57 -37.32 -8.84
C LYS A 266 17.57 -37.92 -9.83
N LYS A 267 17.35 -37.70 -11.12
CA LYS A 267 18.48 -37.52 -12.05
C LYS A 267 18.66 -36.02 -12.28
N PRO A 268 19.79 -35.43 -11.87
CA PRO A 268 20.07 -34.04 -12.14
C PRO A 268 20.26 -33.90 -13.66
N SER A 269 19.27 -33.36 -14.37
CA SER A 269 19.48 -32.91 -15.74
C SER A 269 20.37 -31.66 -15.70
N PRO A 270 21.44 -31.61 -16.50
CA PRO A 270 22.41 -30.52 -16.45
C PRO A 270 21.72 -29.21 -16.86
N LYS A 271 21.98 -28.13 -16.11
CA LYS A 271 21.58 -26.77 -16.49
C LYS A 271 21.97 -26.52 -17.95
N PRO A 272 21.06 -26.13 -18.87
CA PRO A 272 21.50 -25.60 -20.15
C PRO A 272 22.28 -24.31 -19.87
N LYS A 273 23.59 -24.33 -20.15
CA LYS A 273 24.44 -23.13 -20.14
C LYS A 273 23.83 -22.16 -21.16
N GLY A 274 23.15 -21.12 -20.66
CA GLY A 274 22.71 -20.01 -21.49
C GLY A 274 23.93 -19.42 -22.20
N LYS A 275 23.85 -19.34 -23.53
CA LYS A 275 24.85 -18.68 -24.39
C LYS A 275 25.13 -17.27 -23.85
N PRO A 276 26.39 -16.81 -23.76
CA PRO A 276 26.68 -15.43 -23.40
C PRO A 276 26.06 -14.49 -24.45
N MET A 277 25.22 -13.55 -23.99
CA MET A 277 24.72 -12.46 -24.82
C MET A 277 25.90 -11.58 -25.29
N PRO A 278 25.91 -11.12 -26.56
CA PRO A 278 26.93 -10.20 -27.03
C PRO A 278 26.76 -8.85 -26.32
N LYS A 279 27.87 -8.32 -25.78
CA LYS A 279 27.93 -6.98 -25.18
C LYS A 279 27.64 -5.94 -26.26
N GLY A 280 26.42 -5.40 -26.27
CA GLY A 280 26.04 -4.25 -27.07
C GLY A 280 26.83 -3.01 -26.65
N LYS A 281 27.54 -2.42 -27.62
CA LYS A 281 28.31 -1.18 -27.52
C LYS A 281 27.48 -0.05 -26.89
N ARG A 282 28.08 0.64 -25.91
CA ARG A 282 27.69 2.01 -25.56
C ARG A 282 27.95 2.89 -26.79
N LEU A 283 26.90 3.52 -27.32
CA LEU A 283 27.05 4.75 -28.08
C LEU A 283 26.91 5.91 -27.09
N SER A 284 28.01 6.63 -26.95
CA SER A 284 28.11 8.05 -26.61
C SER A 284 27.28 8.90 -27.54
#